data_AF-A0A2W0CJ60-F1
#
_entry.id   AF-A0A2W0CJ60-F1
#
_cell.length_a   1.000
_cell.length_b   1.000
_cell.length_c   1.000
_cell.angle_alpha   90.00
_cell.angle_beta   90.00
_cell.angle_gamma   90.00
#
_symmetry.space_group_name_H-M   'P 1'
#
loop_
_entity.id
_entity.type
_entity.pdbx_description
1 polymer ?
#
loop_
_entity_poly.entity_id
_entity_poly.type
_entity_poly.pdbx_seq_one_letter_code
_entity_poly.pdbx_strand_id
1 'polypeptide(L)'
;MTAEPENKATFYQYRLLKKKAIARSVIYSYLCLPIIMLFFNLLAFSWTGLFFFLLAGPITLWIHYVIARTILLLVRASYAKRWRWNFHMPWLGYIPDQHFSYRMFVRVHLNMSWIGLCIITICLIWSPLSFTLSLIFWHLWLLIPRLYVVMILSRERKDGLIKLNEEDVSYYLQ
;
A
#
# COMPACT_ATOMS: atom_id res chain seq x y z
N MET A 1 -46.51 13.65 -29.56
CA MET A 1 -45.73 12.56 -28.95
C MET A 1 -44.36 13.11 -28.62
N THR A 2 -44.11 13.37 -27.35
CA THR A 2 -42.87 13.94 -26.80
C THR A 2 -41.76 12.90 -26.88
N ALA A 3 -40.67 13.22 -27.59
CA ALA A 3 -39.47 12.38 -27.64
C ALA A 3 -38.80 12.37 -26.26
N GLU A 4 -38.69 11.20 -25.64
CA GLU A 4 -37.88 10.99 -24.44
C GLU A 4 -36.40 11.22 -24.79
N PRO A 5 -35.62 11.90 -23.93
CA PRO A 5 -34.19 12.06 -24.18
C PRO A 5 -33.52 10.69 -24.04
N GLU A 6 -33.06 10.17 -25.18
CA GLU A 6 -32.19 9.01 -25.26
C GLU A 6 -31.08 9.16 -24.21
N ASN A 7 -31.12 8.28 -23.20
CA ASN A 7 -30.15 8.21 -22.13
C ASN A 7 -28.77 8.02 -22.76
N LYS A 8 -28.05 9.11 -23.01
CA LYS A 8 -26.68 9.12 -23.54
C LYS A 8 -25.78 8.48 -22.49
N ALA A 9 -25.83 7.16 -22.43
CA ALA A 9 -24.88 6.32 -21.73
C ALA A 9 -23.51 6.72 -22.28
N THR A 10 -22.78 7.52 -21.51
CA THR A 10 -21.45 7.94 -21.87
C THR A 10 -20.59 6.69 -21.74
N PHE A 11 -20.41 5.98 -22.85
CA PHE A 11 -19.52 4.83 -22.93
C PHE A 11 -18.09 5.34 -22.76
N TYR A 12 -17.62 5.37 -21.53
CA TYR A 12 -16.21 5.57 -21.26
C TYR A 12 -15.46 4.35 -21.81
N GLN A 13 -14.77 4.55 -22.93
CA GLN A 13 -13.98 3.53 -23.58
C GLN A 13 -12.65 3.37 -22.80
N TYR A 14 -12.73 2.77 -21.62
CA TYR A 14 -11.53 2.46 -20.84
C TYR A 14 -10.74 1.37 -21.55
N ARG A 15 -9.58 1.73 -22.10
CA ARG A 15 -8.71 0.75 -22.74
C ARG A 15 -7.79 0.17 -21.68
N LEU A 16 -7.94 -1.13 -21.41
CA LEU A 16 -7.02 -1.89 -20.56
C LEU A 16 -5.67 -1.97 -21.29
N LEU A 17 -4.67 -1.26 -20.79
CA LEU A 17 -3.33 -1.25 -21.40
C LEU A 17 -2.49 -2.42 -20.92
N LYS A 18 -2.61 -2.77 -19.64
CA LYS A 18 -1.72 -3.75 -19.02
C LYS A 18 -2.41 -4.41 -17.85
N LYS A 19 -2.31 -5.73 -17.83
CA LYS A 19 -2.72 -6.60 -16.73
C LYS A 19 -1.48 -7.39 -16.32
N LYS A 20 -1.09 -7.30 -15.05
CA LYS A 20 -0.01 -8.12 -14.50
C LYS A 20 -0.55 -8.97 -13.37
N ALA A 21 -0.64 -10.27 -13.64
CA ALA A 21 -0.94 -11.27 -12.63
C ALA A 21 0.29 -11.45 -11.73
N ILE A 22 0.08 -11.42 -10.41
CA ILE A 22 1.13 -11.73 -9.45
C ILE A 22 1.07 -13.23 -9.18
N ALA A 23 2.15 -13.96 -9.50
CA ALA A 23 2.19 -15.40 -9.26
C ALA A 23 2.07 -15.69 -7.76
N ARG A 24 1.19 -16.63 -7.39
CA ARG A 24 0.95 -17.02 -6.00
C ARG A 24 2.22 -17.44 -5.26
N SER A 25 3.16 -18.11 -5.94
CA SER A 25 4.45 -18.50 -5.36
C SER A 25 5.26 -17.31 -4.85
N VAL A 26 5.21 -16.16 -5.53
CA VAL A 26 5.91 -14.93 -5.10
C VAL A 26 5.24 -14.36 -3.84
N ILE A 27 3.92 -14.46 -3.75
CA ILE A 27 3.16 -14.03 -2.57
C ILE A 27 3.52 -14.89 -1.35
N TYR A 28 3.63 -16.21 -1.52
CA TYR A 28 4.04 -17.10 -0.42
C TYR A 28 5.49 -16.88 0.01
N SER A 29 6.43 -16.76 -0.94
CA SER A 29 7.83 -16.46 -0.61
C SER A 29 7.96 -15.14 0.12
N TYR A 30 7.15 -14.15 -0.27
CA TYR A 30 7.04 -12.90 0.46
C TYR A 30 6.51 -13.20 1.88
N LEU A 31 5.35 -13.83 2.06
CA LEU A 31 4.78 -14.12 3.39
C LEU A 31 5.72 -14.86 4.36
N CYS A 32 6.67 -15.66 3.86
CA CYS A 32 7.68 -16.32 4.68
C CYS A 32 8.70 -15.36 5.33
N LEU A 33 9.01 -14.20 4.75
CA LEU A 33 10.04 -13.30 5.28
C LEU A 33 9.75 -12.75 6.69
N PRO A 34 8.52 -12.32 7.07
CA PRO A 34 8.23 -11.93 8.46
C PRO A 34 8.36 -13.10 9.44
N ILE A 35 8.09 -14.34 9.01
CA ILE A 35 8.28 -15.53 9.83
C ILE A 35 9.77 -15.73 10.10
N ILE A 36 10.61 -15.65 9.07
CA ILE A 36 12.07 -15.75 9.20
C ILE A 36 12.61 -14.66 10.12
N MET A 37 12.13 -13.42 9.97
CA MET A 37 12.56 -12.29 10.80
C MET A 37 12.12 -12.44 12.27
N LEU A 38 10.95 -13.05 12.51
CA LEU A 38 10.47 -13.37 13.85
C LEU A 38 11.40 -14.39 14.52
N PHE A 39 11.77 -15.47 13.83
CA PHE A 39 12.73 -16.45 14.34
C PHE A 39 14.10 -15.82 14.63
N PHE A 40 14.57 -14.93 13.75
CA PHE A 40 15.82 -14.20 13.97
C PHE A 40 15.77 -13.33 15.23
N ASN A 41 14.68 -12.58 15.44
CA ASN A 41 14.52 -11.74 16.64
C ASN A 41 14.42 -12.58 17.92
N LEU A 42 13.75 -13.73 17.86
CA LEU A 42 13.66 -14.66 18.98
C LEU A 42 15.03 -15.21 19.37
N LEU A 43 15.87 -15.57 18.39
CA LEU A 43 17.22 -16.08 18.63
C LEU A 43 18.17 -15.00 19.14
N ALA A 44 18.09 -13.78 18.60
CA ALA A 44 19.02 -12.69 18.94
C ALA A 44 18.68 -11.97 20.26
N PHE A 45 17.38 -11.76 20.56
CA PHE A 45 16.92 -10.93 21.68
C PHE A 45 15.97 -11.67 22.64
N SER A 46 15.85 -13.00 22.50
CA SER A 46 14.98 -13.85 23.33
C SER A 46 13.51 -13.38 23.29
N TRP A 47 12.75 -13.61 24.36
CA TRP A 47 11.33 -13.25 24.48
C TRP A 47 11.03 -11.76 24.31
N THR A 48 11.97 -10.88 24.67
CA THR A 48 11.79 -9.43 24.52
C THR A 48 11.71 -9.01 23.06
N GLY A 49 12.51 -9.64 22.19
CA GLY A 49 12.48 -9.41 20.74
C GLY A 49 11.15 -9.80 20.12
N LEU A 50 10.55 -10.91 20.55
CA LEU A 50 9.22 -11.33 20.09
C LEU A 50 8.15 -10.30 20.46
N PHE A 51 8.15 -9.82 21.70
CA PHE A 51 7.18 -8.81 22.14
C PHE A 51 7.30 -7.52 21.32
N PHE A 52 8.52 -7.01 21.12
CA PHE A 52 8.74 -5.82 20.31
C PHE A 52 8.38 -6.02 18.84
N PHE A 53 8.64 -7.20 18.28
CA PHE A 53 8.28 -7.52 16.90
C PHE A 53 6.76 -7.57 16.70
N LEU A 54 6.03 -8.17 17.65
CA LEU A 54 4.58 -8.24 17.61
C LEU A 54 3.95 -6.86 17.83
N LEU A 55 4.54 -6.01 18.67
CA LEU A 55 4.09 -4.63 18.90
C LEU A 55 4.36 -3.73 17.68
N ALA A 56 5.50 -3.90 17.01
CA ALA A 56 5.91 -3.08 15.87
C ALA A 56 4.98 -3.23 14.66
N GLY A 57 4.35 -4.39 14.46
CA GLY A 57 3.43 -4.63 13.34
C GLY A 57 2.20 -3.71 13.36
N PRO A 58 1.35 -3.76 14.41
CA PRO A 58 0.21 -2.88 14.58
C PRO A 58 0.60 -1.40 14.58
N ILE A 59 1.71 -1.05 15.22
CA ILE A 59 2.21 0.34 15.25
C ILE A 59 2.52 0.83 13.83
N THR A 60 3.23 0.04 13.04
CA THR A 60 3.54 0.39 11.65
C THR A 60 2.25 0.55 10.83
N LEU A 61 1.31 -0.39 10.95
CA LEU A 61 0.00 -0.31 10.27
C LEU A 61 -0.77 0.94 10.66
N TRP A 62 -0.73 1.33 11.94
CA TRP A 62 -1.37 2.54 12.45
C TRP A 62 -0.73 3.80 11.86
N ILE A 63 0.61 3.89 11.89
CA ILE A 63 1.36 5.02 11.28
C ILE A 63 0.98 5.16 9.81
N HIS A 64 0.99 4.04 9.08
CA HIS A 64 0.61 3.95 7.68
C HIS A 64 -0.81 4.44 7.42
N TYR A 65 -1.77 4.02 8.25
CA TYR A 65 -3.16 4.46 8.18
C TYR A 65 -3.30 5.97 8.40
N VAL A 66 -2.66 6.51 9.46
CA VAL A 66 -2.72 7.94 9.80
C VAL A 66 -2.16 8.80 8.67
N ILE A 67 -1.00 8.42 8.11
CA ILE A 67 -0.38 9.17 7.01
C ILE A 67 -1.27 9.14 5.78
N ALA A 68 -1.76 7.96 5.37
CA ALA A 68 -2.60 7.82 4.21
C ALA A 68 -3.89 8.65 4.34
N ARG A 69 -4.57 8.55 5.49
CA ARG A 69 -5.79 9.31 5.78
C ARG A 69 -5.55 10.81 5.77
N THR A 70 -4.45 11.27 6.35
CA THR A 70 -4.09 12.70 6.41
C THR A 70 -3.85 13.26 5.01
N ILE A 71 -3.08 12.57 4.17
CA ILE A 71 -2.82 13.02 2.80
C ILE A 71 -4.10 13.05 1.97
N LEU A 72 -4.99 12.06 2.13
CA LEU A 72 -6.26 12.02 1.41
C LEU A 72 -7.19 13.17 1.81
N LEU A 73 -7.26 13.48 3.11
CA LEU A 73 -8.03 14.62 3.61
C LEU A 73 -7.47 15.95 3.07
N LEU A 74 -6.15 16.09 3.02
CA LEU A 74 -5.47 17.29 2.52
C LEU A 74 -5.70 17.53 1.02
N VAL A 75 -5.72 16.46 0.20
CA VAL A 75 -5.89 16.59 -1.25
C VAL A 75 -7.34 16.85 -1.62
N ARG A 76 -8.28 16.05 -1.11
CA ARG A 76 -9.73 16.22 -1.32
C ARG A 76 -10.48 15.17 -0.49
N ALA A 77 -11.34 15.60 0.42
CA ALA A 77 -12.16 14.72 1.27
C ALA A 77 -12.99 13.68 0.49
N SER A 78 -13.38 13.98 -0.77
CA SER A 78 -14.09 13.03 -1.63
C SER A 78 -13.27 11.79 -2.00
N TYR A 79 -11.93 11.86 -2.00
CA TYR A 79 -11.08 10.70 -2.27
C TYR A 79 -10.98 9.77 -1.06
N ALA A 80 -11.08 10.29 0.16
CA ALA A 80 -11.02 9.49 1.39
C ALA A 80 -12.17 8.47 1.48
N LYS A 81 -13.37 8.80 0.98
CA LYS A 81 -14.51 7.86 0.95
C LYS A 81 -14.29 6.62 0.06
N ARG A 82 -13.35 6.68 -0.89
CA ARG A 82 -13.08 5.59 -1.84
C ARG A 82 -12.01 4.60 -1.36
N TRP A 83 -11.43 4.85 -0.19
CA TRP A 83 -10.40 4.00 0.39
C TRP A 83 -10.99 3.12 1.49
N ARG A 84 -10.73 1.82 1.40
CA ARG A 84 -11.19 0.81 2.35
C ARG A 84 -10.00 0.05 2.91
N TRP A 85 -10.20 -0.54 4.08
CA TRP A 85 -9.26 -1.51 4.62
C TRP A 85 -9.34 -2.77 3.77
N ASN A 86 -8.25 -3.10 3.10
CA ASN A 86 -8.13 -4.37 2.41
C ASN A 86 -7.17 -5.27 3.21
N PHE A 87 -7.64 -6.47 3.52
CA PHE A 87 -6.84 -7.50 4.18
C PHE A 87 -6.37 -8.57 3.19
N HIS A 88 -6.64 -8.40 1.88
CA HIS A 88 -6.20 -9.35 0.86
C HIS A 88 -4.72 -9.17 0.54
N MET A 89 -3.98 -10.27 0.60
CA MET A 89 -2.59 -10.37 0.14
C MET A 89 -2.54 -10.16 -1.38
N PRO A 90 -1.51 -9.50 -1.94
CA PRO A 90 -0.31 -8.93 -1.30
C PRO A 90 -0.51 -7.50 -0.75
N TRP A 91 -1.74 -7.00 -0.71
CA TRP A 91 -2.07 -5.60 -0.48
C TRP A 91 -2.65 -5.33 0.91
N LEU A 92 -1.95 -5.73 1.97
CA LEU A 92 -2.38 -5.46 3.35
C LEU A 92 -2.41 -3.95 3.64
N GLY A 93 -3.57 -3.43 4.04
CA GLY A 93 -3.74 -2.10 4.61
C GLY A 93 -4.79 -1.23 3.91
N TYR A 94 -4.68 0.09 4.10
CA TYR A 94 -5.63 1.06 3.55
C TYR A 94 -5.35 1.33 2.06
N ILE A 95 -6.29 0.99 1.18
CA ILE A 95 -6.11 0.98 -0.29
C ILE A 95 -7.39 1.49 -1.00
N PRO A 96 -7.26 2.16 -2.16
CA PRO A 96 -8.41 2.54 -2.98
C PRO A 96 -9.09 1.32 -3.60
N ASP A 97 -10.42 1.24 -3.43
CA ASP A 97 -11.29 0.17 -3.96
C ASP A 97 -11.75 0.44 -5.41
N GLN A 98 -11.65 1.70 -5.86
CA GLN A 98 -12.11 2.17 -7.17
C GLN A 98 -10.96 2.68 -8.04
N HIS A 99 -11.24 2.87 -9.33
CA HIS A 99 -10.34 3.50 -10.30
C HIS A 99 -9.73 4.80 -9.73
N PHE A 100 -8.41 4.80 -9.57
CA PHE A 100 -7.69 5.87 -8.90
C PHE A 100 -6.60 6.45 -9.79
N SER A 101 -6.42 7.77 -9.77
CA SER A 101 -5.37 8.41 -10.57
C SER A 101 -3.99 7.95 -10.13
N TYR A 102 -3.16 7.53 -11.09
CA TYR A 102 -1.79 7.07 -10.83
C TYR A 102 -0.96 8.07 -10.01
N ARG A 103 -1.02 9.36 -10.36
CA ARG A 103 -0.24 10.42 -9.71
C ARG A 103 -0.54 10.55 -8.20
N MET A 104 -1.80 10.44 -7.81
CA MET A 104 -2.16 10.49 -6.39
C MET A 104 -1.72 9.23 -5.65
N PHE A 105 -1.84 8.06 -6.28
CA PHE A 105 -1.35 6.80 -5.70
C PHE A 105 0.15 6.89 -5.39
N VAL A 106 0.95 7.34 -6.37
CA VAL A 106 2.40 7.53 -6.19
C VAL A 106 2.70 8.54 -5.09
N ARG A 107 2.03 9.70 -5.09
CA ARG A 107 2.27 10.76 -4.10
C ARG A 107 1.96 10.28 -2.68
N VAL A 108 0.83 9.59 -2.47
CA VAL A 108 0.46 9.06 -1.13
C VAL A 108 1.51 8.05 -0.67
N HIS A 109 1.89 7.10 -1.52
CA HIS A 109 2.83 6.04 -1.14
C HIS A 109 4.26 6.54 -0.94
N LEU A 110 4.75 7.48 -1.76
CA LEU A 110 6.07 8.08 -1.55
C LEU A 110 6.13 8.90 -0.26
N ASN A 111 5.11 9.71 0.01
CA ASN A 111 5.05 10.47 1.25
C ASN A 111 4.94 9.54 2.46
N MET A 112 4.16 8.47 2.36
CA MET A 112 4.06 7.43 3.38
C MET A 112 5.39 6.74 3.64
N SER A 113 6.17 6.44 2.60
CA SER A 113 7.54 5.93 2.74
C SER A 113 8.45 6.91 3.46
N TRP A 114 8.44 8.18 3.05
CA TRP A 114 9.33 9.21 3.58
C TRP A 114 8.99 9.58 5.04
N ILE A 115 7.72 9.87 5.31
CA ILE A 115 7.24 10.22 6.66
C ILE A 115 7.43 9.04 7.61
N GLY A 116 7.11 7.81 7.18
CA GLY A 116 7.36 6.64 8.01
C GLY A 116 8.85 6.44 8.30
N LEU A 117 9.73 6.68 7.33
CA LEU A 117 11.18 6.63 7.56
C LEU A 117 11.62 7.69 8.58
N CYS A 118 11.13 8.93 8.48
CA CYS A 118 11.42 9.99 9.45
C CYS A 118 10.97 9.61 10.87
N ILE A 119 9.76 9.05 11.03
CA ILE A 119 9.26 8.61 12.33
C ILE A 119 10.17 7.52 12.93
N ILE A 120 10.59 6.57 12.10
CA ILE A 120 11.49 5.49 12.53
C ILE A 120 12.86 6.03 12.95
N THR A 121 13.42 7.00 12.24
CA THR A 121 14.68 7.65 12.62
C THR A 121 14.58 8.35 13.98
N ILE A 122 13.44 9.00 14.26
CA ILE A 122 13.19 9.60 15.58
C ILE A 122 13.09 8.51 16.65
N CYS A 123 12.38 7.42 16.37
CA CYS A 123 12.30 6.27 17.28
C CYS A 123 13.68 5.64 17.55
N LEU A 124 14.62 5.68 16.62
CA LEU A 124 15.97 5.15 16.80
C LEU A 124 16.72 5.80 17.96
N ILE A 125 16.47 7.09 18.21
CA ILE A 125 17.11 7.84 19.30
C ILE A 125 16.54 7.42 20.67
N TRP A 126 15.24 7.10 20.73
CA TRP A 126 14.50 6.92 21.98
C TRP A 126 14.20 5.46 22.36
N SER A 127 14.38 4.51 21.44
CA SER A 127 13.91 3.13 21.63
C SER A 127 15.01 2.08 21.44
N PRO A 128 14.87 0.89 22.05
CA PRO A 128 15.86 -0.17 21.94
C PRO A 128 16.03 -0.64 20.49
N LEU A 129 17.24 -1.08 20.14
CA LEU A 129 17.58 -1.55 18.79
C LEU A 129 16.66 -2.66 18.26
N SER A 130 16.22 -3.57 19.13
CA SER A 130 15.28 -4.64 18.76
C SER A 130 13.94 -4.10 18.26
N PHE A 131 13.45 -3.02 18.86
CA PHE A 131 12.19 -2.39 18.46
C PHE A 131 12.33 -1.62 17.15
N THR A 132 13.42 -0.87 16.96
CA THR A 132 13.64 -0.11 15.72
C THR A 132 13.90 -1.00 14.52
N LEU A 133 14.66 -2.08 14.67
CA LEU A 133 14.84 -3.08 13.62
C LEU A 133 13.50 -3.71 13.21
N SER A 134 12.65 -4.02 14.19
CA SER A 134 11.32 -4.56 13.93
C SER A 134 10.42 -3.55 13.20
N LEU A 135 10.45 -2.27 13.59
CA LEU A 135 9.72 -1.20 12.91
C LEU A 135 10.20 -1.00 11.47
N ILE A 136 11.52 -0.93 11.24
CA ILE A 136 12.11 -0.81 9.91
C ILE A 136 11.67 -1.97 9.03
N PHE A 137 11.75 -3.19 9.58
CA PHE A 137 11.35 -4.38 8.87
C PHE A 137 9.87 -4.33 8.47
N TRP A 138 8.95 -4.09 9.41
CA TRP A 138 7.52 -3.98 9.12
C TRP A 138 7.20 -2.86 8.14
N HIS A 139 7.89 -1.71 8.25
CA HIS A 139 7.72 -0.57 7.36
C HIS A 139 8.11 -0.90 5.93
N LEU A 140 9.32 -1.43 5.72
CA LEU A 140 9.81 -1.88 4.42
C LEU A 140 8.93 -3.00 3.88
N TRP A 141 8.59 -3.97 4.73
CA TRP A 141 7.75 -5.10 4.41
C TRP A 141 6.48 -4.63 3.70
N LEU A 142 5.65 -3.84 4.40
CA LEU A 142 4.37 -3.36 3.90
C LEU A 142 4.50 -2.42 2.68
N LEU A 143 5.63 -1.73 2.52
CA LEU A 143 5.87 -0.81 1.41
C LEU A 143 6.33 -1.50 0.12
N ILE A 144 7.11 -2.58 0.20
CA ILE A 144 7.67 -3.29 -0.97
C ILE A 144 6.62 -3.59 -2.06
N PRO A 145 5.47 -4.23 -1.78
CA PRO A 145 4.50 -4.55 -2.84
C PRO A 145 3.92 -3.27 -3.47
N ARG A 146 3.72 -2.22 -2.66
CA ARG A 146 3.17 -0.94 -3.11
C ARG A 146 4.16 -0.18 -3.99
N LEU A 147 5.43 -0.13 -3.60
CA LEU A 147 6.50 0.49 -4.39
C LEU A 147 6.80 -0.31 -5.67
N TYR A 148 6.67 -1.64 -5.63
CA TYR A 148 6.81 -2.47 -6.82
C TYR A 148 5.77 -2.12 -7.90
N VAL A 149 4.50 -1.87 -7.50
CA VAL A 149 3.46 -1.37 -8.43
C VAL A 149 3.84 -0.02 -8.99
N VAL A 150 4.27 0.92 -8.15
CA VAL A 150 4.72 2.24 -8.60
C VAL A 150 5.85 2.10 -9.61
N MET A 151 6.85 1.25 -9.36
CA MET A 151 7.98 1.07 -10.28
C MET A 151 7.56 0.46 -11.63
N ILE A 152 6.74 -0.60 -11.62
CA ILE A 152 6.24 -1.22 -12.86
C ILE A 152 5.48 -0.20 -13.69
N LEU A 153 4.64 0.57 -13.03
CA LEU A 153 3.68 1.46 -13.67
C LEU A 153 4.28 2.85 -13.95
N SER A 154 5.44 3.17 -13.38
CA SER A 154 6.19 4.40 -13.66
C SER A 154 6.73 4.47 -15.09
N ARG A 155 6.78 3.33 -15.81
CA ARG A 155 7.13 3.28 -17.23
C ARG A 155 5.96 3.64 -18.14
N GLU A 156 4.73 3.70 -17.63
CA GLU A 156 3.53 3.96 -18.42
C GLU A 156 3.07 5.44 -18.31
N ARG A 157 2.30 5.92 -19.29
CA ARG A 157 1.82 7.32 -19.36
C ARG A 157 1.02 7.69 -18.11
N LYS A 158 1.38 8.79 -17.45
CA LYS A 158 0.94 9.23 -16.10
C LYS A 158 -0.54 9.65 -15.96
N ASP A 159 -1.36 9.42 -16.97
CA ASP A 159 -2.74 9.91 -17.07
C ASP A 159 -3.78 8.79 -16.93
N GLY A 160 -3.35 7.56 -16.68
CA GLY A 160 -4.23 6.41 -16.50
C GLY A 160 -4.75 6.23 -15.07
N LEU A 161 -5.85 5.47 -15.00
CA LEU A 161 -6.52 5.01 -13.80
C LEU A 161 -5.99 3.63 -13.42
N ILE A 162 -5.56 3.46 -12.17
CA ILE A 162 -5.20 2.16 -11.61
C ILE A 162 -6.45 1.55 -10.98
N LYS A 163 -6.70 0.28 -11.28
CA LYS A 163 -7.57 -0.58 -10.48
C LYS A 163 -6.71 -1.71 -9.90
N LEU A 164 -6.65 -1.77 -8.58
CA LEU A 164 -6.03 -2.87 -7.86
C LEU A 164 -7.10 -3.94 -7.65
N ASN A 165 -6.92 -5.11 -8.24
CA ASN A 165 -7.73 -6.28 -7.98
C ASN A 165 -6.92 -7.26 -7.11
N GLU A 166 -7.60 -8.21 -6.48
CA GLU A 166 -7.01 -9.15 -5.52
C GLU A 166 -5.84 -9.95 -6.13
N GLU A 167 -5.97 -10.35 -7.40
CA GLU A 167 -4.96 -11.15 -8.11
C GLU A 167 -4.24 -10.38 -9.24
N ASP A 168 -4.71 -9.17 -9.57
CA ASP A 168 -4.30 -8.46 -10.78
C ASP A 168 -4.23 -6.94 -10.60
N VAL A 169 -3.14 -6.34 -11.09
CA VAL A 169 -3.08 -4.88 -11.27
C VAL A 169 -3.51 -4.56 -12.70
N SER A 170 -4.62 -3.83 -12.84
CA SER A 170 -5.16 -3.41 -14.13
C SER A 170 -4.95 -1.91 -14.33
N TYR A 171 -4.29 -1.56 -15.43
CA TYR A 171 -4.08 -0.16 -15.82
C TYR A 171 -5.01 0.23 -16.96
N TYR A 172 -5.86 1.22 -16.72
CA TYR A 172 -6.78 1.76 -17.70
C TYR A 172 -6.31 3.14 -18.15
N LEU A 173 -6.21 3.38 -19.46
CA LEU A 173 -6.11 4.74 -20.01
C LEU A 173 -7.51 5.21 -20.39
N GLN A 174 -7.81 6.49 -20.13
CA GLN A 174 -8.99 7.18 -20.65
C GLN A 174 -8.66 7.85 -21.98
#